data_AF-A0A137Q4R2-F1
#
_entry.id   AF-A0A137Q4R2-F1
#
_cell.length_a   1.000
_cell.length_b   1.000
_cell.length_c   1.000
_cell.angle_alpha   90.00
_cell.angle_beta   90.00
_cell.angle_gamma   90.00
#
_symmetry.space_group_name_H-M   'P 1'
#
loop_
_entity.id
_entity.type
_entity.pdbx_description
1 polymer ?
#
loop_
_entity_poly.entity_id
_entity_poly.type
_entity_poly.pdbx_seq_one_letter_code
_entity_poly.pdbx_strand_id
1 'polypeptide(L)'
;EQGVQVYLRGYIEGATDFIFGQRGQAYFGGNTIAVKGAGYVTASGRSSDDNTSYVFNANTIVTASGAFSNVTGRVYFGRPWSSKRTVIFKNTVVTAPFNPALWSQWSTSTPNTDHVFFADYNTTGSGVAGASRPSFATLLSASQAAAYSISSAVGSDYTSWVDTSYLV
;
A
#
# COMPACT_ATOMS: atom_id res chain seq x y z
N GLU A 1 17.41 0.13 -0.96
CA GLU A 1 16.79 1.46 -0.73
C GLU A 1 16.98 1.86 0.73
N GLN A 2 17.22 3.14 1.04
CA GLN A 2 17.34 3.69 2.40
C GLN A 2 16.67 5.07 2.48
N GLY A 3 16.46 5.57 3.69
CA GLY A 3 16.01 6.94 3.95
C GLY A 3 14.50 7.09 4.14
N VAL A 4 14.11 8.36 4.29
CA VAL A 4 12.76 8.82 4.60
C VAL A 4 12.18 9.50 3.35
N GLN A 5 11.01 9.08 2.90
CA GLN A 5 10.51 9.44 1.57
C GLN A 5 9.04 9.87 1.61
N VAL A 6 8.69 10.90 0.86
CA VAL A 6 7.32 11.43 0.75
C VAL A 6 6.99 11.60 -0.73
N TYR A 7 5.86 11.03 -1.14
CA TYR A 7 5.34 11.09 -2.50
C TYR A 7 3.93 11.69 -2.47
N LEU A 8 3.76 12.89 -3.02
CA LEU A 8 2.51 13.65 -2.94
C LEU A 8 1.97 13.98 -4.32
N ARG A 9 0.66 13.76 -4.52
CA ARG A 9 -0.12 14.17 -5.71
C ARG A 9 0.53 13.79 -7.04
N GLY A 10 1.26 12.68 -7.07
CA GLY A 10 1.95 12.17 -8.23
C GLY A 10 1.16 11.10 -8.99
N TYR A 11 1.81 10.56 -10.02
CA TYR A 11 1.36 9.41 -10.78
C TYR A 11 2.40 8.29 -10.69
N ILE A 12 1.98 7.11 -10.25
CA ILE A 12 2.84 5.93 -10.07
C ILE A 12 2.22 4.76 -10.84
N GLU A 13 2.92 4.20 -11.82
CA GLU A 13 2.40 3.12 -12.67
C GLU A 13 3.28 1.88 -12.63
N GLY A 14 2.66 0.70 -12.60
CA GLY A 14 3.34 -0.57 -12.71
C GLY A 14 2.39 -1.77 -12.64
N ALA A 15 2.92 -2.98 -12.70
CA ALA A 15 2.13 -4.22 -12.62
C ALA A 15 2.46 -5.03 -11.35
N THR A 16 3.69 -5.54 -11.27
CA THR A 16 4.12 -6.43 -10.20
C THR A 16 5.17 -5.75 -9.34
N ASP A 17 4.93 -5.70 -8.03
CA ASP A 17 5.89 -5.27 -7.01
C ASP A 17 6.49 -3.88 -7.29
N PHE A 18 5.71 -2.96 -7.86
CA PHE A 18 6.26 -1.72 -8.42
C PHE A 18 6.50 -0.61 -7.37
N ILE A 19 5.99 -0.78 -6.15
CA ILE A 19 6.41 -0.02 -4.97
C ILE A 19 7.02 -1.00 -3.96
N PHE A 20 8.34 -1.16 -3.99
CA PHE A 20 9.04 -2.16 -3.19
C PHE A 20 10.26 -1.61 -2.48
N GLY A 21 10.74 -2.36 -1.50
CA GLY A 21 12.00 -2.08 -0.82
C GLY A 21 12.11 -2.79 0.54
N GLN A 22 13.29 -2.72 1.13
CA GLN A 22 13.58 -3.43 2.39
C GLN A 22 13.82 -2.53 3.60
N ARG A 23 14.32 -1.30 3.39
CA ARG A 23 14.81 -0.44 4.49
C ARG A 23 14.20 0.96 4.53
N GLY A 24 13.67 1.45 3.42
CA GLY A 24 13.06 2.78 3.37
C GLY A 24 11.73 2.85 4.11
N GLN A 25 11.45 4.02 4.68
CA GLN A 25 10.13 4.39 5.21
C GLN A 25 9.52 5.45 4.29
N ALA A 26 8.21 5.34 4.04
CA ALA A 26 7.59 6.18 3.03
C ALA A 26 6.13 6.52 3.32
N TYR A 27 5.77 7.75 2.99
CA TYR A 27 4.40 8.23 2.96
C TYR A 27 3.98 8.56 1.52
N PHE A 28 2.81 8.07 1.13
CA PHE A 28 2.21 8.31 -0.19
C PHE A 28 0.86 9.00 0.01
N GLY A 29 0.76 10.29 -0.34
CA GLY A 29 -0.45 11.10 -0.14
C GLY A 29 -1.06 11.61 -1.45
N GLY A 30 -2.33 11.31 -1.72
CA GLY A 30 -3.05 11.96 -2.82
C GLY A 30 -2.62 11.54 -4.23
N ASN A 31 -1.87 10.45 -4.38
CA ASN A 31 -1.36 10.00 -5.67
C ASN A 31 -2.44 9.27 -6.48
N THR A 32 -2.27 9.29 -7.80
CA THR A 32 -2.88 8.31 -8.69
C THR A 32 -1.92 7.13 -8.85
N ILE A 33 -2.36 5.94 -8.44
CA ILE A 33 -1.60 4.68 -8.58
C ILE A 33 -2.26 3.88 -9.69
N ALA A 34 -1.59 3.74 -10.82
CA ALA A 34 -2.13 3.11 -12.01
C ALA A 34 -1.60 1.68 -12.19
N VAL A 35 -2.49 0.68 -12.17
CA VAL A 35 -2.11 -0.72 -12.29
C VAL A 35 -2.15 -1.15 -13.77
N LYS A 36 -1.03 -1.68 -14.25
CA LYS A 36 -0.80 -2.02 -15.67
C LYS A 36 -1.14 -3.46 -16.01
N GLY A 37 -1.23 -4.36 -15.03
CA GLY A 37 -1.48 -5.78 -15.25
C GLY A 37 -1.64 -6.53 -13.94
N ALA A 38 -1.79 -7.86 -14.02
CA ALA A 38 -1.78 -8.72 -12.84
C ALA A 38 -0.52 -8.48 -11.99
N GLY A 39 -0.69 -8.38 -10.67
CA GLY A 39 0.42 -8.16 -9.77
C GLY A 39 0.02 -7.47 -8.45
N TYR A 40 0.98 -6.74 -7.90
CA TYR A 40 0.94 -6.25 -6.52
C TYR A 40 1.42 -4.80 -6.52
N VAL A 41 0.65 -3.90 -5.91
CA VAL A 41 1.07 -2.49 -5.77
C VAL A 41 2.33 -2.41 -4.93
N THR A 42 2.38 -3.17 -3.83
CA THR A 42 3.52 -3.19 -2.92
C THR A 42 4.17 -4.56 -2.80
N ALA A 43 5.50 -4.58 -2.69
CA ALA A 43 6.24 -5.74 -2.23
C ALA A 43 7.21 -5.37 -1.13
N SER A 44 6.92 -5.89 0.04
CA SER A 44 7.58 -5.48 1.26
C SER A 44 8.67 -6.48 1.67
N GLY A 45 9.94 -6.12 1.57
CA GLY A 45 11.07 -7.03 1.81
C GLY A 45 11.77 -6.89 3.16
N ARG A 46 11.09 -6.33 4.16
CA ARG A 46 11.72 -6.01 5.43
C ARG A 46 11.98 -7.24 6.32
N SER A 47 13.15 -7.27 6.94
CA SER A 47 13.56 -8.31 7.90
C SER A 47 13.94 -7.80 9.30
N SER A 48 14.08 -6.48 9.53
CA SER A 48 14.38 -5.88 10.83
C SER A 48 13.11 -5.59 11.65
N ASP A 49 13.22 -5.66 12.99
CA ASP A 49 12.11 -5.46 13.96
C ASP A 49 11.84 -4.00 14.33
N ASP A 50 12.23 -3.03 13.50
CA ASP A 50 11.97 -1.63 13.83
C ASP A 50 10.61 -1.16 13.27
N ASN A 51 10.17 0.04 13.66
CA ASN A 51 8.79 0.50 13.46
C ASN A 51 8.49 1.17 12.09
N THR A 52 9.39 1.12 11.11
CA THR A 52 9.10 1.74 9.79
C THR A 52 7.89 1.12 9.10
N SER A 53 7.19 1.97 8.35
CA SER A 53 5.97 1.61 7.63
C SER A 53 5.93 2.25 6.26
N TYR A 54 5.12 1.66 5.37
CA TYR A 54 4.57 2.37 4.23
C TYR A 54 3.15 2.78 4.54
N VAL A 55 2.89 4.08 4.49
CA VAL A 55 1.55 4.64 4.73
C VAL A 55 1.05 5.31 3.46
N PHE A 56 -0.04 4.77 2.90
CA PHE A 56 -0.74 5.30 1.76
C PHE A 56 -2.03 5.98 2.25
N ASN A 57 -2.17 7.28 2.03
CA ASN A 57 -3.35 8.05 2.43
C ASN A 57 -3.96 8.81 1.26
N ALA A 58 -5.29 8.76 1.14
CA ALA A 58 -6.06 9.52 0.16
C ALA A 58 -5.61 9.31 -1.30
N ASN A 59 -5.08 8.13 -1.62
CA ASN A 59 -4.68 7.78 -2.99
C ASN A 59 -5.89 7.26 -3.78
N THR A 60 -5.82 7.39 -5.10
CA THR A 60 -6.75 6.74 -6.02
C THR A 60 -6.02 5.66 -6.81
N ILE A 61 -6.53 4.43 -6.82
CA ILE A 61 -5.99 3.31 -7.60
C ILE A 61 -6.87 3.06 -8.82
N VAL A 62 -6.28 3.16 -10.01
CA VAL A 62 -6.96 3.08 -11.31
C VAL A 62 -6.31 2.05 -12.21
N THR A 63 -7.03 1.59 -13.24
CA THR A 63 -6.43 0.82 -14.33
C THR A 63 -5.63 1.77 -15.22
N ALA A 64 -4.37 1.46 -15.49
CA ALA A 64 -3.53 2.27 -16.37
C ALA A 64 -4.05 2.27 -17.82
N SER A 65 -3.79 3.34 -18.56
CA SER A 65 -4.02 3.35 -20.01
C SER A 65 -3.19 2.25 -20.69
N GLY A 66 -3.81 1.44 -21.55
CA GLY A 66 -3.14 0.29 -22.18
C GLY A 66 -2.75 -0.81 -21.19
N ALA A 67 -3.50 -1.00 -20.10
CA ALA A 67 -3.32 -2.13 -19.20
C ALA A 67 -3.45 -3.48 -19.92
N PHE A 68 -2.65 -4.44 -19.49
CA PHE A 68 -2.67 -5.81 -19.95
C PHE A 68 -4.02 -6.46 -19.65
N SER A 69 -4.43 -7.39 -20.51
CA SER A 69 -5.70 -8.11 -20.39
C SER A 69 -5.86 -8.90 -19.08
N ASN A 70 -4.75 -9.18 -18.38
CA ASN A 70 -4.74 -9.93 -17.14
C ASN A 70 -4.94 -9.09 -15.87
N VAL A 71 -5.22 -7.78 -15.97
CA VAL A 71 -5.41 -6.89 -14.80
C VAL A 71 -6.64 -7.24 -13.96
N THR A 72 -7.70 -7.79 -14.57
CA THR A 72 -8.99 -8.04 -13.90
C THR A 72 -8.91 -9.15 -12.86
N GLY A 73 -9.20 -8.83 -11.59
CA GLY A 73 -9.31 -9.78 -10.48
C GLY A 73 -7.98 -10.37 -10.02
N ARG A 74 -6.85 -9.83 -10.50
CA ARG A 74 -5.49 -10.35 -10.27
C ARG A 74 -4.53 -9.27 -9.75
N VAL A 75 -5.09 -8.20 -9.20
CA VAL A 75 -4.34 -7.09 -8.60
C VAL A 75 -4.64 -7.04 -7.10
N TYR A 76 -3.60 -6.74 -6.33
CA TYR A 76 -3.63 -6.66 -4.87
C TYR A 76 -2.88 -5.41 -4.39
N PHE A 77 -3.20 -4.93 -3.18
CA PHE A 77 -2.43 -3.90 -2.49
C PHE A 77 -0.98 -4.34 -2.26
N GLY A 78 -0.75 -5.61 -1.98
CA GLY A 78 0.60 -6.08 -1.81
C GLY A 78 0.75 -7.53 -1.43
N ARG A 79 2.01 -7.92 -1.31
CA ARG A 79 2.47 -9.20 -0.78
C ARG A 79 3.76 -9.06 0.05
N PRO A 80 4.01 -9.97 1.00
CA PRO A 80 5.16 -9.87 1.88
C PRO A 80 6.41 -10.57 1.31
N TRP A 81 7.28 -9.82 0.63
CA TRP A 81 8.60 -10.33 0.21
C TRP A 81 9.42 -10.84 1.42
N SER A 82 9.22 -10.27 2.62
CA SER A 82 9.74 -10.79 3.89
C SER A 82 8.74 -10.58 5.03
N SER A 83 8.98 -11.24 6.17
CA SER A 83 7.99 -11.48 7.21
C SER A 83 7.63 -10.29 8.11
N LYS A 84 8.31 -9.14 8.05
CA LYS A 84 8.26 -8.13 9.13
C LYS A 84 8.00 -6.70 8.66
N ARG A 85 6.86 -6.43 8.00
CA ARG A 85 6.53 -5.04 7.63
C ARG A 85 5.10 -4.66 7.83
N THR A 86 4.96 -3.37 8.10
CA THR A 86 3.71 -2.63 8.18
C THR A 86 3.45 -1.90 6.86
N VAL A 87 2.34 -2.25 6.18
CA VAL A 87 1.84 -1.54 5.00
C VAL A 87 0.38 -1.17 5.24
N ILE A 88 0.08 0.12 5.15
CA ILE A 88 -1.24 0.67 5.47
C ILE A 88 -1.80 1.40 4.26
N PHE A 89 -2.98 1.01 3.79
CA PHE A 89 -3.78 1.79 2.83
C PHE A 89 -4.98 2.41 3.54
N LYS A 90 -5.05 3.75 3.61
CA LYS A 90 -6.18 4.45 4.24
C LYS A 90 -6.80 5.48 3.32
N ASN A 91 -8.11 5.65 3.45
CA ASN A 91 -8.91 6.61 2.66
C ASN A 91 -8.67 6.44 1.15
N THR A 92 -8.53 5.20 0.68
CA THR A 92 -8.11 4.90 -0.69
C THR A 92 -9.33 4.59 -1.56
N VAL A 93 -9.43 5.24 -2.70
CA VAL A 93 -10.47 4.94 -3.71
C VAL A 93 -9.88 3.99 -4.74
N VAL A 94 -10.51 2.83 -4.96
CA VAL A 94 -10.03 1.80 -5.88
C VAL A 94 -11.10 1.55 -6.95
N THR A 95 -10.77 1.90 -8.19
CA THR A 95 -11.61 1.64 -9.36
C THR A 95 -11.05 0.52 -10.23
N ALA A 96 -9.74 0.23 -10.12
CA ALA A 96 -9.11 -0.92 -10.73
C ALA A 96 -9.73 -2.23 -10.22
N PRO A 97 -9.96 -3.24 -11.08
CA PRO A 97 -10.62 -4.50 -10.71
C PRO A 97 -9.71 -5.39 -9.84
N PHE A 98 -9.66 -5.12 -8.53
CA PHE A 98 -8.84 -5.88 -7.60
C PHE A 98 -9.39 -7.29 -7.40
N ASN A 99 -8.52 -8.19 -6.94
CA ASN A 99 -8.97 -9.43 -6.34
C ASN A 99 -9.73 -9.11 -5.03
N PRO A 100 -10.87 -9.75 -4.73
CA PRO A 100 -11.62 -9.50 -3.49
C PRO A 100 -10.80 -9.70 -2.21
N ALA A 101 -9.74 -10.51 -2.24
CA ALA A 101 -8.85 -10.69 -1.09
C ALA A 101 -8.10 -9.40 -0.69
N LEU A 102 -7.90 -8.48 -1.65
CA LEU A 102 -7.10 -7.25 -1.54
C LEU A 102 -5.60 -7.46 -1.27
N TRP A 103 -5.23 -8.47 -0.49
CA TRP A 103 -3.87 -8.80 -0.11
C TRP A 103 -3.56 -10.24 -0.51
N SER A 104 -2.29 -10.50 -0.79
CA SER A 104 -1.82 -11.84 -1.14
C SER A 104 -0.70 -12.26 -0.23
N GLN A 105 -0.65 -13.56 0.09
CA GLN A 105 0.57 -14.19 0.59
C GLN A 105 1.67 -14.10 -0.47
N TRP A 106 2.93 -14.31 -0.07
CA TRP A 106 4.05 -14.28 -1.00
C TRP A 106 4.01 -15.44 -2.00
N SER A 107 3.82 -16.65 -1.49
CA SER A 107 3.60 -17.87 -2.28
C SER A 107 2.99 -18.96 -1.40
N THR A 108 2.49 -20.05 -2.00
CA THR A 108 1.96 -21.19 -1.24
C THR A 108 3.04 -21.91 -0.42
N SER A 109 4.27 -22.04 -0.93
CA SER A 109 5.38 -22.69 -0.23
C SER A 109 6.03 -21.79 0.83
N THR A 110 5.86 -20.47 0.69
CA THR A 110 6.47 -19.48 1.58
C THR A 110 5.48 -18.33 1.72
N PRO A 111 4.46 -18.44 2.60
CA PRO A 111 3.42 -17.43 2.71
C PRO A 111 3.92 -16.08 3.25
N ASN A 112 4.87 -16.12 4.19
CA ASN A 112 5.44 -14.95 4.87
C ASN A 112 4.41 -14.07 5.60
N THR A 113 3.35 -14.67 6.16
CA THR A 113 2.20 -13.94 6.74
C THR A 113 2.22 -13.78 8.26
N ASP A 114 3.12 -14.45 8.98
CA ASP A 114 3.00 -14.60 10.44
C ASP A 114 3.33 -13.33 11.25
N HIS A 115 4.13 -12.43 10.70
CA HIS A 115 4.61 -11.23 11.41
C HIS A 115 4.41 -9.93 10.60
N VAL A 116 3.55 -9.98 9.58
CA VAL A 116 3.23 -8.81 8.75
C VAL A 116 2.09 -8.03 9.38
N PHE A 117 2.10 -6.72 9.19
CA PHE A 117 0.97 -5.88 9.53
C PHE A 117 0.45 -5.20 8.27
N PHE A 118 -0.39 -5.93 7.53
CA PHE A 118 -1.08 -5.40 6.37
C PHE A 118 -2.46 -4.95 6.78
N ALA A 119 -2.76 -3.69 6.53
CA ALA A 119 -4.03 -3.14 6.96
C ALA A 119 -4.57 -2.12 5.98
N ASP A 120 -5.89 -2.02 5.96
CA ASP A 120 -6.57 -0.96 5.24
C ASP A 120 -7.70 -0.32 6.05
N TYR A 121 -8.06 0.90 5.68
CA TYR A 121 -9.12 1.69 6.30
C TYR A 121 -9.84 2.54 5.28
N ASN A 122 -11.17 2.59 5.35
CA ASN A 122 -11.99 3.44 4.48
C ASN A 122 -11.61 3.28 2.99
N THR A 123 -11.41 2.02 2.59
CA THR A 123 -11.16 1.64 1.20
C THR A 123 -12.49 1.52 0.48
N THR A 124 -12.67 2.27 -0.60
CA THR A 124 -13.95 2.39 -1.32
C THR A 124 -13.75 2.25 -2.83
N GLY A 125 -14.86 2.23 -3.60
CA GLY A 125 -14.84 2.17 -5.06
C GLY A 125 -15.21 0.81 -5.64
N SER A 126 -15.49 0.78 -6.94
CA SER A 126 -15.98 -0.42 -7.65
C SER A 126 -14.98 -1.57 -7.65
N GLY A 127 -13.68 -1.27 -7.56
CA GLY A 127 -12.59 -2.23 -7.60
C GLY A 127 -12.52 -3.16 -6.40
N VAL A 128 -13.12 -2.77 -5.27
CA VAL A 128 -13.11 -3.50 -4.01
C VAL A 128 -14.49 -3.97 -3.57
N ALA A 129 -15.45 -3.98 -4.49
CA ALA A 129 -16.78 -4.53 -4.24
C ALA A 129 -16.66 -6.01 -3.81
N GLY A 130 -17.26 -6.35 -2.68
CA GLY A 130 -17.19 -7.72 -2.13
C GLY A 130 -15.86 -8.09 -1.49
N ALA A 131 -15.03 -7.11 -1.12
CA ALA A 131 -13.74 -7.38 -0.47
C ALA A 131 -13.87 -8.26 0.78
N SER A 132 -13.05 -9.30 0.85
CA SER A 132 -12.94 -10.23 1.96
C SER A 132 -11.46 -10.44 2.29
N ARG A 133 -11.00 -9.78 3.36
CA ARG A 133 -9.59 -9.77 3.74
C ARG A 133 -9.16 -11.15 4.24
N PRO A 134 -7.98 -11.66 3.85
CA PRO A 134 -7.43 -12.86 4.45
C PRO A 134 -7.13 -12.62 5.94
N SER A 135 -6.97 -13.70 6.71
CA SER A 135 -6.78 -13.65 8.16
C SER A 135 -5.55 -12.83 8.61
N PHE A 136 -4.54 -12.67 7.75
CA PHE A 136 -3.34 -11.88 8.02
C PHE A 136 -3.47 -10.39 7.66
N ALA A 137 -4.62 -9.96 7.14
CA ALA A 137 -4.89 -8.57 6.78
C ALA A 137 -5.99 -7.99 7.69
N THR A 138 -5.78 -6.76 8.15
CA THR A 138 -6.64 -6.10 9.13
C THR A 138 -7.45 -4.97 8.50
N LEU A 139 -8.77 -4.98 8.66
CA LEU A 139 -9.60 -3.78 8.47
C LEU A 139 -9.54 -2.96 9.76
N LEU A 140 -8.93 -1.79 9.70
CA LEU A 140 -8.80 -0.92 10.88
C LEU A 140 -10.13 -0.24 11.22
N SER A 141 -10.31 0.08 12.49
CA SER A 141 -11.28 1.09 12.93
C SER A 141 -10.76 2.51 12.65
N ALA A 142 -11.64 3.51 12.75
CA ALA A 142 -11.25 4.91 12.62
C ALA A 142 -10.19 5.33 13.65
N SER A 143 -10.31 4.86 14.90
CA SER A 143 -9.35 5.17 15.96
C SER A 143 -7.99 4.51 15.72
N GLN A 144 -7.97 3.27 15.24
CA GLN A 144 -6.72 2.60 14.85
C GLN A 144 -6.07 3.27 13.64
N ALA A 145 -6.85 3.67 12.64
CA ALA A 145 -6.35 4.33 11.43
C ALA A 145 -5.78 5.73 11.70
N ALA A 146 -6.19 6.40 12.78
CA ALA A 146 -5.67 7.71 13.19
C ALA A 146 -4.20 7.64 13.63
N ALA A 147 -3.72 6.49 14.10
CA ALA A 147 -2.33 6.28 14.49
C ALA A 147 -1.35 6.30 13.29
N TYR A 148 -1.87 6.10 12.06
CA TYR A 148 -1.08 6.09 10.84
C TYR A 148 -1.20 7.42 10.10
N SER A 149 -0.24 8.31 10.32
CA SER A 149 -0.13 9.65 9.75
C SER A 149 1.18 9.81 8.97
N ILE A 150 1.39 10.98 8.36
CA ILE A 150 2.71 11.33 7.81
C ILE A 150 3.77 11.32 8.92
N SER A 151 3.48 11.88 10.10
CA SER A 151 4.44 11.91 11.20
C SER A 151 4.82 10.52 11.73
N SER A 152 3.87 9.57 11.76
CA SER A 152 4.18 8.18 12.15
C SER A 152 5.02 7.44 11.11
N ALA A 153 4.89 7.82 9.83
CA ALA A 153 5.57 7.16 8.72
C ALA A 153 6.99 7.70 8.49
N VAL A 154 7.18 9.02 8.66
CA VAL A 154 8.40 9.71 8.24
C VAL A 154 9.01 10.65 9.29
N GLY A 155 8.49 10.64 10.52
CA GLY A 155 8.99 11.46 11.62
C GLY A 155 8.22 12.77 11.81
N SER A 156 8.21 13.31 13.03
CA SER A 156 7.48 14.54 13.38
C SER A 156 8.08 15.82 12.80
N ASP A 157 9.34 15.77 12.37
CA ASP A 157 10.10 16.86 11.76
C ASP A 157 9.84 17.02 10.26
N TYR A 158 8.91 16.25 9.68
CA TYR A 158 8.61 16.25 8.25
C TYR A 158 8.34 17.65 7.67
N THR A 159 7.73 18.55 8.45
CA THR A 159 7.42 19.92 7.99
C THR A 159 8.66 20.77 7.71
N SER A 160 9.85 20.35 8.15
CA SER A 160 11.11 21.05 7.87
C SER A 160 11.66 20.77 6.46
N TRP A 161 11.21 19.71 5.80
CA TRP A 161 11.76 19.26 4.51
C TRP A 161 10.69 18.84 3.48
N VAL A 162 9.44 18.64 3.91
CA VAL A 162 8.29 18.40 3.04
C VAL A 162 7.61 19.71 2.69
N ASP A 163 7.34 19.94 1.40
CA ASP A 163 6.45 21.01 0.98
C ASP A 163 5.00 20.69 1.39
N THR A 164 4.54 21.35 2.45
CA THR A 164 3.25 21.07 3.07
C THR A 164 2.06 21.55 2.25
N SER A 165 2.28 22.38 1.22
CA SER A 165 1.22 22.83 0.32
C SER A 165 0.60 21.70 -0.52
N TYR A 166 1.30 20.57 -0.64
CA TYR A 166 0.86 19.39 -1.39
C TYR A 166 0.18 18.32 -0.52
N LEU A 167 0.11 18.49 0.80
CA LEU A 167 -0.52 17.50 1.69
C LEU A 167 -2.05 17.37 1.44
N VAL A 168 -2.60 16.26 1.93
CA VAL A 168 -3.99 15.82 1.74
C VAL A 168 -4.65 15.44 3.04
#